data_AF-A0A533WKT6-F1
#
_entry.id   AF-A0A533WKT6-F1
#
_cell.length_a   1.000
_cell.length_b   1.000
_cell.length_c   1.000
_cell.angle_alpha   90.00
_cell.angle_beta   90.00
_cell.angle_gamma   90.00
#
_symmetry.space_group_name_H-M   'P 1'
#
loop_
_entity.id
_entity.type
_entity.pdbx_description
1 polymer ?
#
loop_
_entity_poly.entity_id
_entity_poly.type
_entity_poly.pdbx_seq_one_letter_code
_entity_poly.pdbx_strand_id
1 'polypeptide(L)'
;MKNNVSEVLRTEQTAVKAAFLSYYISMYNAVNKEIGYDDAPITVDEIYDFIQDLKHEDGRQIPNIRKEDISFCFHLLKVSGVCRL
;
A
#
# COMPACT_ATOMS: atom_id res chain seq x y z
N MET A 1 -5.95 31.72 -1.76
CA MET A 1 -6.18 30.67 -2.79
C MET A 1 -5.03 29.67 -2.98
N LYS A 2 -3.77 29.95 -2.57
CA LYS A 2 -2.66 28.97 -2.72
C LYS A 2 -2.76 27.73 -1.81
N ASN A 3 -3.37 27.85 -0.63
CA ASN A 3 -3.45 26.75 0.34
C ASN A 3 -4.33 25.59 -0.13
N ASN A 4 -5.45 25.92 -0.79
CA ASN A 4 -6.47 24.95 -1.19
C ASN A 4 -5.96 24.01 -2.30
N VAL A 5 -5.15 24.53 -3.24
CA VAL A 5 -4.58 23.72 -4.33
C VAL A 5 -3.54 22.73 -3.80
N SER A 6 -2.70 23.16 -2.85
CA SER A 6 -1.72 22.28 -2.21
C SER A 6 -2.39 21.16 -1.41
N GLU A 7 -3.52 21.45 -0.79
CA GLU A 7 -4.27 20.47 0.02
C GLU A 7 -4.98 19.45 -0.86
N VAL A 8 -5.58 19.88 -1.98
CA VAL A 8 -6.17 19.00 -3.00
C VAL A 8 -5.11 18.08 -3.61
N LEU A 9 -3.96 18.62 -4.03
CA LEU A 9 -2.85 17.81 -4.58
C LEU A 9 -2.32 16.78 -3.57
N ARG A 10 -2.24 17.15 -2.29
CA ARG A 10 -1.84 16.21 -1.23
C ARG A 10 -2.87 15.10 -1.05
N THR A 11 -4.16 15.44 -1.10
CA THR A 11 -5.27 14.50 -0.97
C THR A 11 -5.33 13.52 -2.13
N GLU A 12 -5.14 14.00 -3.37
CA GLU A 12 -5.06 13.17 -4.57
C GLU A 12 -3.86 12.20 -4.50
N GLN A 13 -2.68 12.67 -4.09
CA GLN A 13 -1.52 11.79 -3.90
C GLN A 13 -1.77 10.73 -2.84
N THR A 14 -2.38 11.08 -1.71
CA THR A 14 -2.76 10.11 -0.67
C THR A 14 -3.74 9.08 -1.22
N ALA A 15 -4.77 9.49 -1.98
CA ALA A 15 -5.75 8.59 -2.56
C ALA A 15 -5.12 7.62 -3.57
N VAL A 16 -4.26 8.13 -4.47
CA VAL A 16 -3.54 7.30 -5.46
C VAL A 16 -2.66 6.26 -4.76
N LYS A 17 -1.88 6.67 -3.75
CA LYS A 17 -1.05 5.74 -2.99
C LYS A 17 -1.87 4.70 -2.24
N ALA A 18 -2.97 5.11 -1.60
CA ALA A 18 -3.84 4.19 -0.87
C ALA A 18 -4.49 3.16 -1.79
N ALA A 19 -4.95 3.56 -2.98
CA ALA A 19 -5.52 2.66 -3.98
C ALA A 19 -4.46 1.66 -4.49
N PHE A 20 -3.27 2.17 -4.84
CA PHE A 20 -2.13 1.34 -5.25
C PHE A 20 -1.77 0.31 -4.18
N LEU A 21 -1.55 0.76 -2.94
CA LEU A 21 -1.19 -0.12 -1.82
C LEU A 21 -2.28 -1.14 -1.51
N SER A 22 -3.55 -0.74 -1.51
CA SER A 22 -4.67 -1.65 -1.23
C SER A 22 -4.71 -2.81 -2.23
N TYR A 23 -4.48 -2.53 -3.52
CA TYR A 23 -4.41 -3.56 -4.55
C TYR A 23 -3.25 -4.53 -4.31
N TYR A 24 -2.04 -4.00 -4.16
CA TYR A 24 -0.83 -4.81 -4.05
C TYR A 24 -0.73 -5.59 -2.73
N ILE A 25 -1.17 -5.02 -1.61
CA ILE A 25 -1.28 -5.74 -0.33
C ILE A 25 -2.30 -6.88 -0.45
N SER A 26 -3.46 -6.64 -1.07
CA SER A 26 -4.48 -7.68 -1.26
C SER A 26 -3.99 -8.81 -2.16
N MET A 27 -3.30 -8.46 -3.25
CA MET A 27 -2.69 -9.44 -4.15
C MET A 27 -1.61 -10.26 -3.45
N TYR A 28 -0.71 -9.61 -2.71
CA TYR A 28 0.35 -10.28 -1.94
C TYR A 28 -0.26 -11.26 -0.93
N ASN A 29 -1.29 -10.84 -0.19
CA ASN A 29 -1.99 -11.69 0.77
C ASN A 29 -2.69 -12.88 0.10
N ALA A 30 -3.36 -12.65 -1.04
CA ALA A 30 -4.02 -13.71 -1.79
C ALA A 30 -3.03 -14.76 -2.31
N VAL A 31 -1.88 -14.32 -2.86
CA VAL A 31 -0.83 -15.22 -3.32
C VAL A 31 -0.23 -16.02 -2.16
N ASN A 32 0.12 -15.36 -1.04
CA ASN A 32 0.62 -16.05 0.16
C ASN A 32 -0.33 -17.14 0.64
N LYS A 33 -1.64 -16.86 0.61
CA LYS A 33 -2.68 -17.84 0.91
C LYS A 33 -2.62 -19.05 -0.02
N GLU A 34 -2.54 -18.82 -1.33
CA GLU A 34 -2.48 -19.89 -2.33
C GLU A 34 -1.23 -20.76 -2.22
N ILE A 35 -0.09 -20.21 -1.78
CA ILE A 35 1.16 -20.95 -1.60
C ILE A 35 1.33 -21.58 -0.21
N GLY A 36 0.27 -21.56 0.63
CA GLY A 36 0.23 -22.26 1.91
C GLY A 36 0.74 -21.48 3.12
N TYR A 37 0.95 -20.17 2.98
CA TYR A 37 1.20 -19.24 4.10
C TYR A 37 -0.13 -18.65 4.60
N ASP A 38 -1.09 -19.52 4.91
CA ASP A 38 -2.35 -19.12 5.54
C ASP A 38 -2.06 -18.41 6.88
N ASP A 39 -2.69 -17.24 7.07
CA ASP A 39 -2.65 -16.44 8.31
C ASP A 39 -1.28 -15.90 8.75
N ALA A 40 -0.25 -15.90 7.89
CA ALA A 40 1.00 -15.21 8.19
C ALA A 40 0.78 -13.68 8.26
N PRO A 41 1.14 -13.01 9.36
CA PRO A 41 0.94 -11.57 9.48
C PRO A 41 1.85 -10.83 8.50
N ILE A 42 1.25 -10.00 7.65
CA ILE A 42 1.98 -9.16 6.71
C ILE A 42 2.49 -7.92 7.45
N THR A 43 3.79 -7.67 7.34
CA THR A 43 4.44 -6.50 7.95
C THR A 43 4.61 -5.34 6.97
N VAL A 44 4.86 -4.15 7.52
CA VAL A 44 5.19 -2.95 6.72
C VAL A 44 6.47 -3.15 5.93
N ASP A 45 7.46 -3.83 6.52
CA ASP A 45 8.77 -4.03 5.91
C ASP A 45 8.69 -5.00 4.72
N GLU A 46 7.96 -6.12 4.87
CA GLU A 46 7.74 -7.07 3.77
C GLU A 46 7.05 -6.42 2.56
N ILE A 47 5.99 -5.63 2.81
CA ILE A 47 5.32 -4.92 1.72
C ILE A 47 6.22 -3.84 1.13
N TYR A 48 7.03 -3.17 1.93
CA TYR A 48 7.97 -2.18 1.43
C TYR A 48 8.99 -2.80 0.47
N ASP A 49 9.59 -3.91 0.88
CA ASP A 49 10.59 -4.65 0.08
C ASP A 49 9.95 -5.16 -1.21
N PHE A 50 8.77 -5.78 -1.13
CA PHE A 50 7.99 -6.21 -2.30
C PHE A 50 7.73 -5.06 -3.30
N ILE A 51 7.35 -3.87 -2.84
CA ILE A 51 7.12 -2.73 -3.73
C ILE A 51 8.43 -2.20 -4.31
N GLN A 52 9.55 -2.25 -3.60
CA GLN A 52 10.85 -1.89 -4.16
C GLN A 52 11.29 -2.88 -5.24
N ASP A 53 11.09 -4.17 -5.02
CA ASP A 53 11.38 -5.22 -6.01
C ASP A 53 10.54 -5.01 -7.26
N LEU A 54 9.22 -4.81 -7.10
CA LEU A 54 8.32 -4.51 -8.22
C LEU A 54 8.76 -3.26 -9.00
N LYS A 55 9.25 -2.23 -8.31
CA LYS A 55 9.76 -1.00 -8.93
C LYS A 55 11.04 -1.25 -9.72
N HIS A 56 11.89 -2.14 -9.23
CA HIS A 56 13.14 -2.50 -9.88
C HIS A 56 12.89 -3.38 -11.12
N GLU A 57 11.93 -4.31 -11.03
CA GLU A 57 11.68 -5.33 -12.06
C GLU A 57 10.73 -4.89 -13.18
N ASP A 58 9.62 -4.23 -12.85
CA ASP A 58 8.50 -4.03 -13.78
C ASP A 58 8.65 -2.77 -14.65
N GLY A 59 9.63 -1.89 -14.34
CA GLY A 59 9.93 -0.67 -15.11
C GLY A 59 8.77 0.34 -15.21
N ARG A 60 7.62 0.07 -14.59
CA ARG A 60 6.43 0.94 -14.58
C ARG A 60 6.64 2.11 -13.63
N GLN A 61 5.88 3.19 -13.86
CA GLN A 61 5.81 4.30 -12.91
C GLN A 61 5.08 3.86 -11.64
N ILE A 62 5.85 3.36 -10.68
CA ILE A 62 5.39 3.11 -9.32
C ILE A 62 5.43 4.44 -8.55
N PRO A 63 4.32 4.83 -7.87
CA PRO A 63 4.32 6.00 -7.01
C PRO A 63 5.46 5.94 -5.98
N ASN A 64 5.98 7.09 -5.54
CA ASN A 64 6.96 7.09 -4.47
C ASN A 64 6.30 6.68 -3.14
N ILE A 65 6.40 5.40 -2.80
CA ILE A 65 5.86 4.80 -1.58
C ILE A 65 6.92 4.82 -0.48
N ARG A 66 6.55 5.33 0.69
CA ARG A 66 7.32 5.23 1.93
C ARG A 66 6.65 4.28 2.91
N LYS A 67 7.40 3.81 3.92
CA LYS A 67 6.86 2.95 5.00
C LYS A 67 5.69 3.60 5.75
N GLU A 68 5.67 4.93 5.85
CA GLU A 68 4.55 5.65 6.46
C GLU A 68 3.26 5.56 5.63
N ASP A 69 3.37 5.54 4.29
CA ASP A 69 2.21 5.37 3.40
C ASP A 69 1.61 3.96 3.58
N ILE A 70 2.45 2.93 3.76
CA ILE A 70 2.03 1.54 4.00
C ILE A 70 1.36 1.42 5.37
N SER A 71 1.98 1.97 6.42
CA SER A 71 1.40 2.02 7.77
C SER A 71 0.04 2.69 7.77
N PHE A 72 -0.09 3.81 7.04
CA PHE A 72 -1.36 4.51 6.90
C PHE A 72 -2.40 3.67 6.14
N CYS A 73 -2.00 2.96 5.09
CA CYS A 73 -2.89 2.05 4.37
C CYS A 73 -3.39 0.91 5.25
N PHE A 74 -2.52 0.27 6.05
CA PHE A 74 -2.95 -0.72 7.03
C PHE A 74 -3.91 -0.15 8.07
N HIS A 75 -3.66 1.07 8.55
CA HIS A 75 -4.58 1.75 9.45
C HIS A 75 -5.95 1.97 8.79
N LEU A 76 -5.99 2.43 7.54
CA LEU A 76 -7.24 2.60 6.79
C LEU A 76 -7.98 1.28 6.60
N LEU A 77 -7.28 0.20 6.20
CA LEU A 77 -7.86 -1.12 6.02
C LEU A 77 -8.39 -1.71 7.32
N LYS A 78 -7.75 -1.42 8.45
CA LYS A 78 -8.22 -1.79 9.79
C LYS A 78 -9.46 -1.01 10.19
N VAL A 79 -9.46 0.31 10.02
CA VAL A 79 -10.61 1.18 10.37
C VAL A 79 -11.82 0.89 9.49
N SER A 80 -11.62 0.49 8.23
CA SER A 80 -12.70 0.10 7.32
C SER A 80 -13.22 -1.34 7.54
N GLY A 81 -12.59 -2.13 8.43
CA GLY A 81 -12.98 -3.51 8.73
C GLY A 81 -12.56 -4.54 7.67
N VAL A 82 -11.67 -4.17 6.74
CA VAL A 82 -11.18 -5.04 5.66
C VAL A 82 -10.05 -5.96 6.15
N CYS A 83 -9.17 -5.46 7.03
CA CYS A 83 -8.08 -6.24 7.63
C CYS A 83 -8.19 -6.33 9.15
N ARG A 84 -7.93 -7.52 9.69
CA ARG A 84 -7.61 -7.73 11.11
C ARG A 84 -6.12 -8.07 11.19
N LEU A 85 -5.29 -7.06 11.47
CA LEU A 85 -3.90 -7.25 11.91
C LEU A 85 -3.88 -7.71 13.36
#